data_AF-A0A9W6BH76-F1
#
_entry.id   AF-A0A9W6BH76-F1
#
_cell.length_a   1.000
_cell.length_b   1.000
_cell.length_c   1.000
_cell.angle_alpha   90.00
_cell.angle_beta   90.00
_cell.angle_gamma   90.00
#
_symmetry.space_group_name_H-M   'P 1'
#
loop_
_entity.id
_entity.type
_entity.pdbx_description
1 polymer ?
#
loop_
_entity_poly.entity_id
_entity_poly.type
_entity_poly.pdbx_seq_one_letter_code
_entity_poly.pdbx_strand_id
1 'polypeptide(L)'
;MTDVRRNFKRKLTEAENHHHTAAESIDALDLQKPVGDKDALAAVDRLRNSSKSAIQLASTIEKQYGDAAIVLHQYKDAVTFASKHRDHVTSFESQVFFTFRAKLPKDISAVAASALATKNGVLSTLADLARADPEDEDAKAFIKTFGWVKGAWEAAVKKRGMSLPDYEAVRAFKQKSNNSFHDADPPRDALRVLESPAPVPEELQQYREPLKALLKALTMKQ
;
A
#
# COMPACT_ATOMS: atom_id res chain seq x y z
N MET A 1 4.83 8.94 -21.01
CA MET A 1 5.07 9.76 -19.79
C MET A 1 5.86 11.05 -20.05
N THR A 2 6.75 11.10 -21.05
CA THR A 2 7.58 12.27 -21.39
C THR A 2 6.80 13.49 -21.90
N ASP A 3 5.73 13.30 -22.68
CA ASP A 3 4.92 14.41 -23.21
C ASP A 3 4.00 15.07 -22.19
N VAL A 4 3.45 14.30 -21.24
CA VAL A 4 2.63 14.83 -20.15
C VAL A 4 3.46 15.75 -19.26
N ARG A 5 4.70 15.36 -18.95
CA ARG A 5 5.63 16.14 -18.13
C ARG A 5 6.09 17.43 -18.83
N ARG A 6 6.28 17.39 -20.15
CA ARG A 6 6.62 18.56 -20.97
C ARG A 6 5.47 19.56 -21.04
N ASN A 7 4.24 19.08 -21.24
CA ASN A 7 3.05 19.93 -21.26
C ASN A 7 2.75 20.56 -19.88
N PHE A 8 2.91 19.81 -18.79
CA PHE A 8 2.73 20.34 -17.44
C PHE A 8 3.74 21.44 -17.12
N LYS A 9 5.03 21.24 -17.43
CA LYS A 9 6.07 22.26 -17.24
C LYS A 9 5.77 23.54 -18.03
N ARG A 10 5.37 23.42 -19.30
CA ARG A 10 5.02 24.59 -20.12
C ARG A 10 3.85 25.38 -19.52
N LYS A 11 2.78 24.69 -19.13
CA LYS A 11 1.61 25.33 -18.50
C LYS A 11 1.92 25.96 -17.14
N LEU A 12 2.85 25.37 -16.37
CA LEU A 12 3.31 25.94 -15.10
C LEU A 12 4.08 27.24 -15.32
N THR A 13 5.00 27.28 -16.30
CA THR A 13 5.74 28.50 -16.66
C THR A 13 4.82 29.60 -17.21
N GLU A 14 3.79 29.24 -17.99
CA GLU A 14 2.75 30.18 -18.41
C GLU A 14 2.00 30.79 -17.20
N ALA A 15 1.67 29.96 -16.19
CA ALA A 15 1.02 30.43 -14.96
C ALA A 15 1.91 31.39 -14.15
N GLU A 16 3.20 31.07 -14.00
CA GLU A 16 4.18 31.89 -13.26
C GLU A 16 4.34 33.27 -13.90
N ASN A 17 4.41 33.34 -15.24
CA ASN A 17 4.49 34.61 -15.97
C ASN A 17 3.23 35.48 -15.80
N HIS A 18 2.03 34.88 -15.78
CA HIS A 18 0.79 35.60 -15.53
C HIS A 18 0.69 36.13 -14.09
N HIS A 19 1.20 35.39 -13.10
CA HIS A 19 1.24 35.83 -11.71
C HIS A 19 2.24 36.98 -11.50
N HIS A 20 3.38 36.96 -12.19
CA HIS A 20 4.37 38.05 -12.14
C HIS A 20 3.79 39.35 -12.70
N THR A 21 3.10 39.26 -13.85
CA THR A 21 2.43 40.42 -14.48
C THR A 21 1.31 41.01 -13.60
N ALA A 22 0.63 40.16 -12.82
CA ALA A 22 -0.40 40.60 -11.87
C ALA A 22 0.22 41.32 -10.66
N ALA A 23 1.33 40.81 -10.12
CA ALA A 23 2.04 41.43 -9.00
C ALA A 23 2.60 42.81 -9.39
N GLU A 24 3.20 42.94 -10.58
CA GLU A 24 3.67 44.23 -11.11
C GLU A 24 2.51 45.24 -11.30
N SER A 25 1.31 44.76 -11.65
CA SER A 25 0.12 45.62 -11.79
C SER A 25 -0.46 46.06 -10.44
N ILE A 26 -0.20 45.31 -9.36
CA ILE A 26 -0.59 45.67 -7.98
C ILE A 26 0.38 46.70 -7.41
N ASP A 27 1.69 46.55 -7.66
CA ASP A 27 2.70 47.54 -7.23
C ASP A 27 2.54 48.89 -7.94
N ALA A 28 1.93 48.90 -9.14
CA ALA A 28 1.60 50.11 -9.89
C ALA A 28 0.32 50.82 -9.41
N LEU A 29 -0.47 50.21 -8.51
CA LEU A 29 -1.68 50.81 -7.94
C LEU A 29 -1.33 51.73 -6.77
N ASP A 30 -1.12 53.02 -7.07
CA ASP A 30 -1.09 54.06 -6.04
C ASP A 30 -2.51 54.31 -5.52
N LEU A 31 -2.85 53.66 -4.39
CA LEU A 31 -4.17 53.63 -3.75
C LEU A 31 -4.70 55.01 -3.29
N GLN A 32 -3.94 56.10 -3.50
CA GLN A 32 -4.35 57.47 -3.17
C GLN A 32 -5.00 58.24 -4.33
N LYS A 33 -5.07 57.69 -5.54
CA LYS A 33 -5.64 58.40 -6.71
C LYS A 33 -7.18 58.31 -6.80
N PRO A 34 -7.86 59.40 -7.20
CA PRO A 34 -9.32 59.45 -7.24
C PRO A 34 -9.92 58.48 -8.29
N VAL A 35 -11.11 57.97 -7.99
CA VAL A 35 -11.87 56.89 -8.69
C VAL A 35 -12.26 57.20 -10.16
N GLY A 36 -11.71 58.25 -10.77
CA GLY A 36 -11.94 58.65 -12.17
C GLY A 36 -10.71 58.58 -13.08
N ASP A 37 -9.56 58.12 -12.58
CA ASP A 37 -8.33 58.03 -13.37
C ASP A 37 -8.39 56.83 -14.35
N LYS A 38 -8.20 57.10 -15.65
CA LYS A 38 -8.24 56.07 -16.71
C LYS A 38 -7.17 55.00 -16.51
N ASP A 39 -6.05 55.37 -15.90
CA ASP A 39 -4.95 54.45 -15.61
C ASP A 39 -5.30 53.47 -14.48
N ALA A 40 -6.05 53.92 -13.47
CA ALA A 40 -6.58 53.07 -12.41
C ALA A 40 -7.63 52.08 -12.95
N LEU A 41 -8.51 52.54 -13.86
CA LEU A 41 -9.47 51.66 -14.53
C LEU A 41 -8.78 50.58 -15.39
N ALA A 42 -7.74 50.98 -16.13
CA ALA A 42 -6.94 50.05 -16.94
C ALA A 42 -6.18 49.03 -16.08
N ALA A 43 -5.67 49.42 -14.91
CA ALA A 43 -5.03 48.50 -13.96
C ALA A 43 -6.03 47.49 -13.38
N VAL A 44 -7.24 47.93 -13.02
CA VAL A 44 -8.33 47.05 -12.56
C VAL A 44 -8.74 46.05 -13.65
N ASP A 45 -8.88 46.49 -14.90
CA ASP A 45 -9.21 45.59 -16.02
C ASP A 45 -8.09 44.58 -16.31
N ARG A 46 -6.81 44.98 -16.19
CA ARG A 46 -5.67 44.05 -16.29
C ARG A 46 -5.70 42.99 -15.20
N LEU A 47 -5.95 43.39 -13.95
CA LEU A 47 -6.08 42.46 -12.82
C LEU A 47 -7.25 41.50 -12.99
N ARG A 48 -8.40 42.02 -13.44
CA ARG A 48 -9.59 41.21 -13.72
C ARG A 48 -9.33 40.17 -14.81
N ASN A 49 -8.66 40.57 -15.89
CA ASN A 49 -8.35 39.67 -17.01
C ASN A 49 -7.29 38.64 -16.62
N SER A 50 -6.25 39.03 -15.87
CA SER A 50 -5.27 38.11 -15.32
C SER A 50 -5.93 37.08 -14.38
N SER A 51 -6.83 37.53 -13.51
CA SER A 51 -7.56 36.65 -12.60
C SER A 51 -8.47 35.66 -13.34
N LYS A 52 -9.18 36.10 -14.39
CA LYS A 52 -9.98 35.22 -15.26
C LYS A 52 -9.11 34.17 -15.94
N SER A 53 -7.96 34.56 -16.50
CA SER A 53 -7.03 33.63 -17.15
C SER A 53 -6.45 32.61 -16.15
N ALA A 54 -6.10 33.04 -14.93
CA ALA A 54 -5.63 32.15 -13.88
C ALA A 54 -6.71 31.14 -13.45
N ILE A 55 -7.96 31.58 -13.27
CA ILE A 55 -9.10 30.71 -12.96
C ILE A 55 -9.34 29.70 -14.10
N GLN A 56 -9.27 30.15 -15.35
CA GLN A 56 -9.48 29.28 -16.52
C GLN A 56 -8.36 28.26 -16.69
N LEU A 57 -7.11 28.62 -16.37
CA LEU A 57 -5.98 27.71 -16.34
C LEU A 57 -6.13 26.68 -15.20
N ALA A 58 -6.48 27.11 -13.99
CA ALA A 58 -6.74 26.22 -12.87
C ALA A 58 -7.87 25.22 -13.20
N SER A 59 -8.98 25.70 -13.77
CA SER A 59 -10.07 24.85 -14.24
C SER A 59 -9.64 23.87 -15.33
N THR A 60 -8.74 24.29 -16.24
CA THR A 60 -8.21 23.40 -17.27
C THR A 60 -7.29 22.33 -16.68
N ILE A 61 -6.45 22.69 -15.71
CA ILE A 61 -5.58 21.74 -15.01
C ILE A 61 -6.41 20.73 -14.23
N GLU A 62 -7.43 21.18 -13.48
CA GLU A 62 -8.35 20.31 -12.75
C GLU A 62 -9.10 19.36 -13.69
N LYS A 63 -9.66 19.87 -14.80
CA LYS A 63 -10.32 19.03 -15.81
C LYS A 63 -9.39 18.02 -16.48
N GLN A 64 -8.12 18.36 -16.66
CA GLN A 64 -7.16 17.50 -17.36
C GLN A 64 -6.44 16.51 -16.46
N TYR A 65 -6.24 16.86 -15.18
CA TYR A 65 -5.34 16.14 -14.29
C TYR A 65 -5.91 15.88 -12.90
N GLY A 66 -7.08 16.44 -12.55
CA GLY A 66 -7.71 16.25 -11.23
C GLY A 66 -7.95 14.78 -10.92
N ASP A 67 -8.61 14.06 -11.83
CA ASP A 67 -8.88 12.63 -11.66
C ASP A 67 -7.60 11.80 -11.55
N ALA A 68 -6.61 12.09 -12.39
CA ALA A 68 -5.31 11.41 -12.36
C ALA A 68 -4.55 11.69 -11.05
N ALA A 69 -4.63 12.91 -10.52
CA ALA A 69 -4.03 13.28 -9.24
C ALA A 69 -4.70 12.56 -8.07
N ILE A 70 -6.04 12.41 -8.09
CA ILE A 70 -6.80 11.65 -7.09
C ILE A 70 -6.37 10.17 -7.11
N VAL A 71 -6.33 9.55 -8.29
CA VAL A 71 -5.90 8.14 -8.45
C VAL A 71 -4.47 7.94 -7.96
N LEU A 72 -3.56 8.85 -8.29
CA LEU A 72 -2.17 8.79 -7.81
C LEU A 72 -2.08 8.93 -6.29
N HIS A 73 -2.90 9.77 -5.68
CA HIS A 73 -2.94 9.93 -4.22
C HIS A 73 -3.45 8.65 -3.54
N GLN A 74 -4.57 8.09 -4.03
CA GLN A 74 -5.11 6.83 -3.53
C GLN A 74 -4.11 5.68 -3.65
N TYR A 75 -3.42 5.59 -4.80
CA TYR A 75 -2.37 4.60 -5.00
C TYR A 75 -1.20 4.78 -4.02
N LYS A 76 -0.75 6.02 -3.80
CA LYS A 76 0.31 6.33 -2.83
C LYS A 76 -0.10 5.89 -1.42
N ASP A 77 -1.33 6.18 -1.01
CA ASP A 77 -1.85 5.83 0.31
C ASP A 77 -1.94 4.31 0.48
N ALA A 78 -2.42 3.60 -0.54
CA ALA A 78 -2.46 2.13 -0.58
C ALA A 78 -1.06 1.51 -0.44
N VAL A 79 -0.08 1.99 -1.22
CA VAL A 79 1.30 1.49 -1.17
C VAL A 79 1.94 1.79 0.18
N THR A 80 1.72 2.97 0.74
CA THR A 80 2.25 3.36 2.06
C THR A 80 1.63 2.53 3.18
N PHE A 81 0.33 2.24 3.10
CA PHE A 81 -0.33 1.35 4.04
C PHE A 81 0.22 -0.08 3.92
N ALA A 82 0.41 -0.55 2.68
CA ALA A 82 0.92 -1.86 2.37
C ALA A 82 2.36 -2.10 2.87
N SER A 83 3.26 -1.15 2.65
CA SER A 83 4.66 -1.21 3.10
C SER A 83 4.79 -1.37 4.61
N LYS A 84 3.92 -0.70 5.37
CA LYS A 84 3.91 -0.75 6.84
C LYS A 84 3.51 -2.10 7.41
N HIS A 85 2.66 -2.85 6.72
CA HIS A 85 2.05 -4.05 7.29
C HIS A 85 2.53 -5.37 6.68
N ARG A 86 3.12 -5.34 5.47
CA ARG A 86 3.56 -6.54 4.74
C ARG A 86 4.55 -7.38 5.55
N ASP A 87 5.54 -6.76 6.18
CA ASP A 87 6.64 -7.49 6.84
C ASP A 87 6.21 -8.16 8.15
N HIS A 88 5.09 -7.73 8.74
CA HIS A 88 4.49 -8.41 9.88
C HIS A 88 4.00 -9.81 9.52
N VAL A 89 3.51 -10.03 8.30
CA VAL A 89 3.13 -11.36 7.83
C VAL A 89 4.37 -12.26 7.79
N THR A 90 5.50 -11.76 7.27
CA THR A 90 6.77 -12.49 7.26
C THR A 90 7.27 -12.82 8.66
N SER A 91 7.12 -11.87 9.59
CA SER A 91 7.50 -12.03 11.00
C SER A 91 6.66 -13.12 11.68
N PHE A 92 5.35 -13.10 11.45
CA PHE A 92 4.42 -14.10 11.98
C PHE A 92 4.68 -15.49 11.39
N GLU A 93 4.83 -15.61 10.07
CA GLU A 93 5.20 -16.88 9.42
C GLU A 93 6.52 -17.46 9.97
N SER A 94 7.45 -16.60 10.41
CA SER A 94 8.69 -17.05 11.04
C SER A 94 8.44 -17.61 12.44
N GLN A 95 7.57 -16.98 13.24
CA GLN A 95 7.15 -17.53 14.55
C GLN A 95 6.36 -18.83 14.41
N VAL A 96 5.49 -18.93 13.41
CA VAL A 96 4.74 -20.15 13.07
C VAL A 96 5.71 -21.26 12.67
N PHE A 97 6.71 -20.96 11.84
CA PHE A 97 7.73 -21.93 11.44
C PHE A 97 8.48 -22.52 12.63
N PHE A 98 8.88 -21.70 13.62
CA PHE A 98 9.50 -22.23 14.85
C PHE A 98 8.58 -23.21 15.60
N THR A 99 7.28 -22.89 15.72
CA THR A 99 6.30 -23.78 16.36
C THR A 99 6.08 -25.06 15.57
N PHE A 100 5.97 -24.96 14.25
CA PHE A 100 5.85 -26.09 13.33
C PHE A 100 7.06 -27.01 13.48
N ARG A 101 8.27 -26.44 13.49
CA ARG A 101 9.51 -27.21 13.53
C ARG A 101 9.66 -28.01 14.83
N ALA A 102 9.20 -27.46 15.96
CA ALA A 102 9.16 -28.14 17.25
C ALA A 102 8.19 -29.34 17.30
N LYS A 103 7.35 -29.50 16.28
CA LYS A 103 6.34 -30.58 16.16
C LYS A 103 6.61 -31.53 15.00
N LEU A 104 7.77 -31.44 14.34
CA LEU A 104 8.14 -32.39 13.30
C LEU A 104 8.19 -33.82 13.87
N PRO A 105 7.65 -34.81 13.14
CA PRO A 105 7.81 -36.23 13.49
C PRO A 105 9.28 -36.60 13.61
N LYS A 106 9.64 -37.44 14.58
CA LYS A 106 11.03 -37.87 14.81
C LYS A 106 11.53 -38.82 13.71
N ASP A 107 10.60 -39.49 13.05
CA ASP A 107 10.77 -40.52 12.01
C ASP A 107 10.53 -39.96 10.60
N ILE A 108 10.57 -38.63 10.44
CA ILE A 108 10.45 -38.00 9.13
C ILE A 108 11.59 -38.45 8.18
N SER A 109 11.23 -38.74 6.92
CA SER A 109 12.23 -39.14 5.91
C SER A 109 13.25 -38.02 5.66
N ALA A 110 14.47 -38.37 5.26
CA ALA A 110 15.52 -37.39 4.96
C ALA A 110 15.10 -36.39 3.85
N VAL A 111 14.35 -36.87 2.86
CA VAL A 111 13.77 -36.05 1.79
C VAL A 111 12.81 -35.01 2.36
N ALA A 112 11.87 -35.42 3.22
CA ALA A 112 10.91 -34.52 3.81
C ALA A 112 11.57 -33.56 4.82
N ALA A 113 12.55 -34.03 5.59
CA ALA A 113 13.33 -33.17 6.49
C ALA A 113 14.06 -32.05 5.73
N SER A 114 14.68 -32.39 4.58
CA SER A 114 15.36 -31.41 3.73
C SER A 114 14.39 -30.38 3.16
N ALA A 115 13.26 -30.82 2.61
CA ALA A 115 12.24 -29.93 2.06
C ALA A 115 11.65 -28.97 3.11
N LEU A 116 11.50 -29.44 4.35
CA LEU A 116 10.89 -28.66 5.45
C LEU A 116 11.92 -27.96 6.35
N ALA A 117 13.20 -27.96 5.97
CA ALA A 117 14.29 -27.40 6.79
C ALA A 117 14.20 -25.87 6.96
N THR A 118 13.51 -25.19 6.04
CA THR A 118 13.34 -23.74 6.05
C THR A 118 11.87 -23.35 5.94
N LYS A 119 11.53 -22.15 6.44
CA LYS A 119 10.20 -21.56 6.27
C LYS A 119 9.75 -21.57 4.81
N ASN A 120 10.62 -21.14 3.89
CA ASN A 120 10.30 -21.07 2.47
C ASN A 120 10.06 -22.46 1.87
N GLY A 121 10.84 -23.47 2.31
CA GLY A 121 10.63 -24.85 1.95
C GLY A 121 9.24 -25.35 2.36
N VAL A 122 8.84 -25.13 3.61
CA VAL A 122 7.49 -25.47 4.10
C VAL A 122 6.40 -24.75 3.28
N LEU A 123 6.54 -23.44 3.04
CA LEU A 123 5.56 -22.69 2.26
C LEU A 123 5.47 -23.13 0.80
N SER A 124 6.59 -23.55 0.19
CA SER A 124 6.60 -24.16 -1.15
C SER A 124 5.87 -25.49 -1.14
N THR A 125 6.18 -26.39 -0.20
CA THR A 125 5.49 -27.67 -0.05
C THR A 125 3.98 -27.50 0.11
N LEU A 126 3.52 -26.51 0.88
CA LEU A 126 2.10 -26.19 1.00
C LEU A 126 1.48 -25.73 -0.33
N ALA A 127 2.20 -24.91 -1.11
CA ALA A 127 1.74 -24.46 -2.42
C ALA A 127 1.71 -25.60 -3.45
N ASP A 128 2.66 -26.55 -3.36
CA ASP A 128 2.69 -27.74 -4.20
C ASP A 128 1.56 -28.70 -3.83
N LEU A 129 1.30 -28.91 -2.54
CA LEU A 129 0.16 -29.71 -2.06
C LEU A 129 -1.19 -29.14 -2.51
N ALA A 130 -1.32 -27.81 -2.56
CA ALA A 130 -2.55 -27.16 -3.01
C ALA A 130 -2.79 -27.30 -4.53
N ARG A 131 -1.73 -27.59 -5.31
CA ARG A 131 -1.78 -27.76 -6.76
C ARG A 131 -1.72 -29.21 -7.21
N ALA A 132 -1.36 -30.12 -6.30
CA ALA A 132 -1.22 -31.54 -6.58
C ALA A 132 -2.56 -32.14 -7.01
N ASP A 133 -2.58 -32.76 -8.18
CA ASP A 133 -3.73 -33.50 -8.69
C ASP A 133 -3.74 -34.89 -8.04
N PRO A 134 -4.76 -35.27 -7.26
CA PRO A 134 -4.81 -36.58 -6.64
C PRO A 134 -4.89 -37.74 -7.64
N GLU A 135 -5.18 -37.49 -8.92
CA GLU A 135 -5.22 -38.52 -9.96
C GLU A 135 -3.84 -38.83 -10.59
N ASP A 136 -2.86 -37.92 -10.44
CA ASP A 136 -1.48 -38.11 -10.91
C ASP A 136 -0.68 -38.99 -9.92
N GLU A 137 -0.03 -40.05 -10.42
CA GLU A 137 0.74 -41.00 -9.62
C GLU A 137 1.93 -40.33 -8.88
N ASP A 138 2.60 -39.38 -9.52
CA ASP A 138 3.72 -38.65 -8.88
C ASP A 138 3.19 -37.72 -7.78
N ALA A 139 2.05 -37.09 -8.03
CA ALA A 139 1.36 -36.27 -7.05
C ALA A 139 0.82 -37.10 -5.87
N LYS A 140 0.31 -38.33 -6.08
CA LYS A 140 -0.09 -39.25 -5.01
C LYS A 140 1.08 -39.56 -4.08
N ALA A 141 2.26 -39.86 -4.62
CA ALA A 141 3.46 -40.12 -3.82
C ALA A 141 3.88 -38.88 -3.00
N PHE A 142 3.79 -37.70 -3.61
CA PHE A 142 4.04 -36.43 -2.93
C PHE A 142 3.04 -36.14 -1.81
N ILE A 143 1.73 -36.26 -2.09
CA ILE A 143 0.65 -36.09 -1.09
C ILE A 143 0.81 -37.09 0.05
N LYS A 144 1.14 -38.35 -0.24
CA LYS A 144 1.41 -39.35 0.80
C LYS A 144 2.57 -38.95 1.71
N THR A 145 3.61 -38.34 1.15
CA THR A 145 4.82 -37.91 1.89
C THR A 145 4.58 -36.64 2.72
N PHE A 146 3.84 -35.67 2.16
CA PHE A 146 3.73 -34.32 2.71
C PHE A 146 2.33 -33.90 3.17
N GLY A 147 1.29 -34.71 2.96
CA GLY A 147 -0.10 -34.33 3.22
C GLY A 147 -0.39 -33.90 4.67
N TRP A 148 0.41 -34.38 5.63
CA TRP A 148 0.34 -33.97 7.03
C TRP A 148 0.84 -32.54 7.30
N VAL A 149 1.67 -31.98 6.42
CA VAL A 149 2.30 -30.65 6.58
C VAL A 149 1.25 -29.56 6.68
N LYS A 150 0.16 -29.65 5.92
CA LYS A 150 -0.95 -28.68 5.96
C LYS A 150 -1.56 -28.61 7.37
N GLY A 151 -1.97 -29.75 7.92
CA GLY A 151 -2.55 -29.80 9.26
C GLY A 151 -1.58 -29.34 10.36
N ALA A 152 -0.30 -29.71 10.25
CA ALA A 152 0.73 -29.27 11.19
C ALA A 152 0.99 -27.76 11.12
N TRP A 153 1.00 -27.17 9.93
CA TRP A 153 1.15 -25.73 9.75
C TRP A 153 -0.06 -24.97 10.30
N GLU A 154 -1.28 -25.41 9.97
CA GLU A 154 -2.52 -24.81 10.48
C GLU A 154 -2.61 -24.88 12.01
N ALA A 155 -2.19 -25.99 12.61
CA ALA A 155 -2.11 -26.12 14.06
C ALA A 155 -1.09 -25.13 14.66
N ALA A 156 0.04 -24.91 13.99
CA ALA A 156 1.04 -23.93 14.41
C ALA A 156 0.53 -22.48 14.30
N VAL A 157 -0.23 -22.15 13.25
CA VAL A 157 -0.91 -20.83 13.08
C VAL A 157 -1.88 -20.59 14.24
N LYS A 158 -2.76 -21.56 14.51
CA LYS A 158 -3.74 -21.47 15.62
C LYS A 158 -3.04 -21.34 16.97
N LYS A 159 -1.96 -22.09 17.20
CA LYS A 159 -1.16 -21.99 18.42
C LYS A 159 -0.49 -20.62 18.58
N ARG A 160 -0.23 -19.91 17.49
CA ARG A 160 0.25 -18.51 17.51
C ARG A 160 -0.88 -17.49 17.67
N GLY A 161 -2.12 -17.92 17.91
CA GLY A 161 -3.23 -17.03 18.25
C GLY A 161 -3.93 -16.40 17.06
N MET A 162 -3.75 -16.94 15.84
CA MET A 162 -4.42 -16.44 14.64
C MET A 162 -5.41 -17.49 14.09
N SER A 163 -6.57 -17.04 13.62
CA SER A 163 -7.51 -17.91 12.90
C SER A 163 -6.98 -18.25 11.50
N LEU A 164 -7.44 -19.36 10.91
CA LEU A 164 -7.04 -19.71 9.54
C LEU A 164 -7.57 -18.71 8.50
N PRO A 165 -8.85 -18.26 8.56
CA PRO A 165 -9.34 -17.25 7.63
C PRO A 165 -8.55 -15.93 7.69
N ASP A 166 -8.21 -15.45 8.88
CA ASP A 166 -7.40 -14.24 9.02
C ASP A 166 -6.00 -14.45 8.44
N TYR A 167 -5.40 -15.62 8.70
CA TYR A 167 -4.08 -15.96 8.18
C TYR A 167 -4.05 -15.98 6.65
N GLU A 168 -5.04 -16.62 6.02
CA GLU A 168 -5.20 -16.65 4.57
C GLU A 168 -5.38 -15.23 4.01
N ALA A 169 -6.20 -14.40 4.65
CA ALA A 169 -6.42 -13.01 4.26
C ALA A 169 -5.12 -12.18 4.31
N VAL A 170 -4.31 -12.30 5.37
CA VAL A 170 -3.04 -11.55 5.45
C VAL A 170 -1.97 -12.08 4.49
N ARG A 171 -2.00 -13.37 4.13
CA ARG A 171 -1.13 -13.90 3.07
C ARG A 171 -1.51 -13.34 1.70
N ALA A 172 -2.81 -13.27 1.39
CA ALA A 172 -3.30 -12.65 0.16
C ALA A 172 -2.91 -11.16 0.11
N PHE A 173 -3.02 -10.44 1.24
CA PHE A 173 -2.53 -9.08 1.37
C PHE A 173 -1.02 -8.97 1.09
N LYS A 174 -0.18 -9.83 1.67
CA LYS A 174 1.27 -9.85 1.42
C LYS A 174 1.60 -10.09 -0.06
N GLN A 175 0.89 -10.98 -0.74
CA GLN A 175 1.10 -11.24 -2.16
C GLN A 175 0.78 -10.02 -3.02
N LYS A 176 -0.34 -9.32 -2.75
CA LYS A 176 -0.71 -8.08 -3.44
C LYS A 176 0.28 -6.93 -3.18
N SER A 177 0.85 -6.89 -1.99
CA SER A 177 1.76 -5.83 -1.53
C SER A 177 3.25 -6.11 -1.77
N ASN A 178 3.61 -7.22 -2.43
CA ASN A 178 5.01 -7.63 -2.58
C ASN A 178 5.91 -6.63 -3.31
N ASN A 179 5.32 -5.73 -4.11
CA ASN A 179 6.03 -4.66 -4.82
C ASN A 179 6.24 -3.39 -3.95
N SER A 180 5.73 -3.38 -2.72
CA SER A 180 5.86 -2.23 -1.81
C SER A 180 7.24 -2.24 -1.14
N PHE A 181 7.74 -1.05 -0.80
CA PHE A 181 8.96 -0.90 -0.02
C PHE A 181 8.79 -1.48 1.39
N HIS A 182 9.92 -1.74 2.06
CA HIS A 182 9.95 -2.21 3.43
C HIS A 182 9.99 -1.01 4.39
N ASP A 183 8.94 -0.83 5.19
CA ASP A 183 8.84 0.29 6.13
C ASP A 183 7.94 -0.06 7.32
N ALA A 184 8.18 -1.23 7.92
CA ALA A 184 7.34 -1.74 9.00
C ALA A 184 7.71 -1.11 10.35
N ASP A 185 6.75 -0.38 10.91
CA ASP A 185 6.76 0.06 12.32
C ASP A 185 6.74 -1.17 13.26
N PRO A 186 7.14 -1.06 14.53
CA PRO A 186 6.99 -2.17 15.48
C PRO A 186 5.53 -2.65 15.59
N PRO A 187 5.25 -3.96 15.77
CA PRO A 187 3.89 -4.50 15.71
C PRO A 187 2.89 -3.82 16.67
N ARG A 188 3.36 -3.38 17.84
CA ARG A 188 2.54 -2.65 18.82
C ARG A 188 2.12 -1.27 18.32
N ASP A 189 3.01 -0.57 17.64
CA ASP A 189 2.76 0.77 17.12
C ASP A 189 1.86 0.68 15.88
N ALA A 190 2.12 -0.28 14.99
CA ALA A 190 1.24 -0.59 13.86
C ALA A 190 -0.19 -0.96 14.32
N LEU A 191 -0.32 -1.71 15.44
CA LEU A 191 -1.63 -2.06 15.98
C LEU A 191 -2.39 -0.82 16.46
N ARG A 192 -1.70 0.07 17.19
CA ARG A 192 -2.28 1.33 17.65
C ARG A 192 -2.74 2.20 16.48
N VAL A 193 -1.99 2.23 15.39
CA VAL A 193 -2.39 2.94 14.16
C VAL A 193 -3.66 2.32 13.55
N LEU A 194 -3.75 0.99 13.44
CA LEU A 194 -4.95 0.33 12.91
C LEU A 194 -6.18 0.43 13.81
N GLU A 195 -6.00 0.52 15.12
CA GLU A 195 -7.06 0.74 16.11
C GLU A 195 -7.52 2.20 16.17
N SER A 196 -6.70 3.13 15.70
CA SER A 196 -7.08 4.54 15.57
C SER A 196 -8.12 4.72 14.45
N PRO A 197 -8.90 5.83 14.47
CA PRO A 197 -9.83 6.17 13.38
C PRO A 197 -9.12 6.57 12.07
N ALA A 198 -7.79 6.35 11.95
CA ALA A 198 -7.08 6.58 10.72
C ALA A 198 -7.75 5.85 9.54
N PRO A 199 -7.90 6.55 8.39
CA PRO A 199 -8.50 5.95 7.21
C PRO A 199 -7.61 4.82 6.70
N VAL A 200 -8.23 3.66 6.45
CA VAL A 200 -7.63 2.58 5.68
C VAL A 200 -8.06 2.78 4.24
N PRO A 201 -7.15 2.70 3.24
CA PRO A 201 -7.52 2.77 1.83
C PRO A 201 -8.66 1.81 1.51
N GLU A 202 -9.66 2.27 0.75
CA GLU A 202 -10.91 1.55 0.50
C GLU A 202 -10.67 0.12 -0.02
N GLU A 203 -9.75 -0.03 -0.98
CA GLU A 203 -9.38 -1.32 -1.57
C GLU A 203 -8.74 -2.32 -0.58
N LEU A 204 -8.19 -1.80 0.53
CA LEU A 204 -7.53 -2.59 1.57
C LEU A 204 -8.38 -2.75 2.84
N GLN A 205 -9.58 -2.19 2.87
CA GLN A 205 -10.44 -2.20 4.06
C GLN A 205 -10.80 -3.61 4.52
N GLN A 206 -10.94 -4.55 3.59
CA GLN A 206 -11.16 -5.98 3.87
C GLN A 206 -10.03 -6.63 4.70
N TYR A 207 -8.82 -6.07 4.69
CA TYR A 207 -7.67 -6.60 5.42
C TYR A 207 -7.51 -6.00 6.82
N ARG A 208 -8.32 -5.00 7.20
CA ARG A 208 -8.16 -4.29 8.47
C ARG A 208 -8.23 -5.23 9.68
N GLU A 209 -9.27 -6.04 9.78
CA GLU A 209 -9.46 -6.97 10.91
C GLU A 209 -8.43 -8.11 10.90
N PRO A 210 -8.13 -8.77 9.76
CA PRO A 210 -7.05 -9.75 9.68
C PRO A 210 -5.68 -9.19 10.09
N LEU A 211 -5.35 -7.95 9.70
CA LEU A 211 -4.11 -7.29 10.09
C LEU A 211 -4.08 -6.97 11.60
N LYS A 212 -5.20 -6.55 12.20
CA LYS A 212 -5.27 -6.40 13.65
C LYS A 212 -5.04 -7.73 14.37
N ALA A 213 -5.63 -8.83 13.89
CA ALA A 213 -5.42 -10.16 14.46
C ALA A 213 -3.94 -10.58 14.38
N LEU A 214 -3.30 -10.35 13.22
CA LEU A 214 -1.87 -10.59 13.01
C LEU A 214 -1.00 -9.82 14.02
N LEU A 215 -1.24 -8.51 14.16
CA LEU A 215 -0.44 -7.67 15.05
C LEU A 215 -0.65 -8.03 16.51
N LYS A 216 -1.89 -8.34 16.91
CA LYS A 216 -2.18 -8.87 18.26
C LYS A 216 -1.39 -10.14 18.52
N ALA A 217 -1.41 -11.10 17.59
CA ALA A 217 -0.63 -12.33 17.70
C ALA A 217 0.89 -12.09 17.83
N LEU A 218 1.43 -11.07 17.14
CA LEU A 218 2.84 -10.69 17.25
C LEU A 218 3.21 -9.96 18.55
N THR A 219 2.25 -9.27 19.17
CA THR A 219 2.47 -8.51 20.42
C THR A 219 2.27 -9.33 21.69
N MET A 220 1.60 -10.50 21.60
CA MET A 220 1.49 -11.42 22.72
C MET A 220 2.88 -11.86 23.17
N LYS A 221 3.26 -11.52 24.41
CA LYS A 221 4.48 -12.05 25.04
C LYS A 221 4.39 -13.58 25.05
N GLN A 222 5.40 -14.22 24.47
CA GLN A 222 5.58 -15.67 24.52
C GLN A 222 6.23 -16.08 25.83
#